data_AF-A0A2D9P7K9-F1
#
_entry.id   AF-A0A2D9P7K9-F1
#
_cell.length_a   1.000
_cell.length_b   1.000
_cell.length_c   1.000
_cell.angle_alpha   90.00
_cell.angle_beta   90.00
_cell.angle_gamma   90.00
#
_symmetry.space_group_name_H-M   'P 1'
#
loop_
_entity.id
_entity.type
_entity.pdbx_description
1 polymer ?
#
loop_
_entity_poly.entity_id
_entity_poly.type
_entity_poly.pdbx_seq_one_letter_code
_entity_poly.pdbx_strand_id
1 'polypeptide(L)'
;MKFFSIVFFSLSIGLTQNLFFSEYAEGSSNNKYLEIYNPTDEVIDLANFAFPNATNGSDGQYEYWNTFDESATIAPGDVYVICHGSSDSFILEECDQFHTYLSNGDDGFCLAQGTENSYSCLDWIGDWNDDPGSAWDVCDLGDTKDNTLVRASNVTSGSEWNVSSNSATCEWIVYPNETWNYLGSHPHDGDTPVVEDCNNGVDDDGDGYIDCDDFDCSNNSDCGGSDEGSCAEYGCVGYTPENSCQCNSLCVDFNNCCSDYEAVCGEVEPSTEDCTNGIDDDGDGFVDCDDWNCDGTIGDADPA
;
A
#
# COMPACT_ATOMS: atom_id res chain seq x y z
N MET A 1 -41.87 59.16 -18.44
CA MET A 1 -40.68 58.50 -17.84
C MET A 1 -40.77 57.01 -18.16
N LYS A 2 -39.83 56.48 -18.94
CA LYS A 2 -39.77 55.03 -19.22
C LYS A 2 -39.00 54.38 -18.08
N PHE A 3 -39.65 53.51 -17.31
CA PHE A 3 -38.99 52.67 -16.32
C PHE A 3 -38.16 51.61 -17.05
N PHE A 4 -36.84 51.68 -16.90
CA PHE A 4 -35.95 50.57 -17.26
C PHE A 4 -35.92 49.61 -16.08
N SER A 5 -36.49 48.42 -16.27
CA SER A 5 -36.32 47.31 -15.31
C SER A 5 -34.91 46.76 -15.49
N ILE A 6 -34.05 46.99 -14.50
CA ILE A 6 -32.71 46.40 -14.47
C ILE A 6 -32.90 44.97 -13.95
N VAL A 7 -32.77 43.99 -14.86
CA VAL A 7 -32.68 42.58 -14.50
C VAL A 7 -31.23 42.33 -14.08
N PHE A 8 -31.01 42.12 -12.78
CA PHE A 8 -29.73 41.63 -12.28
C PHE A 8 -29.61 40.15 -12.64
N PHE A 9 -28.77 39.84 -13.64
CA PHE A 9 -28.35 38.48 -13.89
C PHE A 9 -27.22 38.18 -12.90
N SER A 10 -27.53 37.43 -11.85
CA SER A 10 -26.52 36.86 -10.96
C SER A 10 -25.73 35.84 -11.76
N LEU A 11 -24.51 36.21 -12.18
CA LEU A 11 -23.55 35.25 -12.69
C LEU A 11 -22.95 34.54 -11.47
N SER A 12 -23.49 33.37 -11.11
CA SER A 12 -22.82 32.47 -10.17
C SER A 12 -21.58 31.94 -10.87
N ILE A 13 -20.43 32.56 -10.60
CA ILE A 13 -19.15 31.95 -10.89
C ILE A 13 -19.06 30.82 -9.87
N GLY A 14 -19.38 29.58 -10.28
CA GLY A 14 -19.23 28.43 -9.41
C GLY A 14 -17.75 28.29 -9.09
N LEU A 15 -17.34 28.73 -7.90
CA LEU A 15 -16.09 28.27 -7.33
C LEU A 15 -16.32 26.79 -7.01
N THR A 16 -15.50 25.91 -7.60
CA THR A 16 -15.42 24.52 -7.16
C THR A 16 -15.16 24.56 -5.66
N GLN A 17 -16.08 24.01 -4.87
CA GLN A 17 -15.88 23.91 -3.43
C GLN A 17 -15.07 22.66 -3.20
N ASN A 18 -13.96 22.82 -2.52
CA ASN A 18 -12.89 21.85 -2.51
C ASN A 18 -12.97 20.95 -1.28
N LEU A 19 -14.08 20.23 -1.16
CA LEU A 19 -14.20 19.15 -0.19
C LEU A 19 -13.37 17.96 -0.66
N PHE A 20 -12.85 17.18 0.29
CA PHE A 20 -12.13 15.94 0.01
C PHE A 20 -12.32 14.95 1.17
N PHE A 21 -12.08 13.67 0.89
CA PHE A 21 -12.06 12.62 1.91
C PHE A 21 -10.80 12.80 2.77
N SER A 22 -11.00 13.09 4.05
CA SER A 22 -9.93 13.21 5.05
C SER A 22 -9.64 11.89 5.74
N GLU A 23 -10.61 10.98 5.80
CA GLU A 23 -10.40 9.65 6.39
C GLU A 23 -11.33 8.61 5.77
N TYR A 24 -10.85 7.38 5.68
CA TYR A 24 -11.60 6.19 5.30
C TYR A 24 -11.23 5.05 6.23
N ALA A 25 -12.20 4.26 6.67
CA ALA A 25 -11.89 3.03 7.38
C ALA A 25 -12.73 1.86 6.89
N GLU A 26 -12.05 0.74 6.66
CA GLU A 26 -12.64 -0.58 6.53
C GLU A 26 -12.17 -1.44 7.70
N GLY A 27 -12.79 -1.24 8.86
CA GLY A 27 -12.44 -1.95 10.09
C GLY A 27 -13.21 -3.24 10.29
N SER A 28 -12.99 -3.90 11.43
CA SER A 28 -13.62 -5.18 11.74
C SER A 28 -15.15 -5.08 11.76
N SER A 29 -15.80 -6.06 11.14
CA SER A 29 -17.26 -6.16 11.07
C SER A 29 -17.91 -4.92 10.45
N ASN A 30 -18.38 -3.98 11.26
CA ASN A 30 -19.13 -2.79 10.85
C ASN A 30 -18.39 -1.50 11.24
N ASN A 31 -17.14 -1.57 11.66
CA ASN A 31 -16.34 -0.39 12.01
C ASN A 31 -15.87 0.30 10.73
N LYS A 32 -16.83 0.94 10.04
CA LYS A 32 -16.65 1.48 8.70
C LYS A 32 -17.18 2.89 8.64
N TYR A 33 -16.43 3.78 7.97
CA TYR A 33 -16.84 5.16 7.76
C TYR A 33 -16.09 5.83 6.60
N LEU A 34 -16.65 6.95 6.16
CA LEU A 34 -16.04 7.96 5.31
C LEU A 34 -16.08 9.28 6.07
N GLU A 35 -14.97 10.00 6.09
CA GLU A 35 -14.88 11.36 6.62
C GLU A 35 -14.57 12.34 5.50
N ILE A 36 -15.32 13.45 5.46
CA ILE A 36 -15.17 14.50 4.45
C ILE A 36 -14.78 15.80 5.14
N TYR A 37 -13.68 16.41 4.72
CA TYR A 37 -13.18 17.66 5.28
C TYR A 37 -13.52 18.89 4.45
N ASN A 38 -13.81 20.00 5.13
CA ASN A 38 -13.94 21.33 4.54
C ASN A 38 -12.69 22.20 4.83
N PRO A 39 -11.74 22.31 3.88
CA PRO A 39 -10.55 23.15 4.04
C PRO A 39 -10.81 24.66 3.88
N THR A 40 -12.05 25.06 3.59
CA THR A 40 -12.36 26.46 3.26
C THR A 40 -12.61 27.30 4.51
N ASP A 41 -12.71 28.62 4.33
CA ASP A 41 -13.08 29.58 5.37
C ASP A 41 -14.59 29.85 5.44
N GLU A 42 -15.40 29.11 4.69
CA GLU A 42 -16.85 29.27 4.58
C GLU A 42 -17.60 27.98 4.93
N VAL A 43 -18.85 28.11 5.38
CA VAL A 43 -19.73 26.95 5.60
C VAL A 43 -20.15 26.38 4.25
N ILE A 44 -20.00 25.08 4.06
CA ILE A 44 -20.41 24.38 2.83
C ILE A 44 -21.74 23.65 3.08
N ASP A 45 -22.74 23.94 2.25
CA ASP A 45 -24.00 23.20 2.17
C ASP A 45 -23.86 21.98 1.24
N LEU A 46 -24.18 20.80 1.75
CA LEU A 46 -24.03 19.52 1.06
C LEU A 46 -25.23 19.15 0.15
N ALA A 47 -26.25 20.00 0.04
CA ALA A 47 -27.44 19.73 -0.78
C ALA A 47 -27.14 19.50 -2.28
N ASN A 48 -26.00 19.99 -2.79
CA ASN A 48 -25.53 19.75 -4.16
C ASN A 48 -24.33 18.80 -4.20
N PHE A 49 -24.18 17.94 -3.21
CA PHE A 49 -23.14 16.93 -3.13
C PHE A 49 -23.72 15.54 -2.97
N ALA A 50 -22.92 14.55 -3.32
CA ALA A 50 -23.23 13.14 -3.18
C ALA A 50 -21.94 12.33 -2.99
N PHE A 51 -22.09 11.08 -2.56
CA PHE A 51 -20.99 10.11 -2.45
C PHE A 51 -21.37 8.84 -3.24
N PRO A 52 -21.53 8.94 -4.57
CA PRO A 52 -21.84 7.77 -5.40
C PRO A 52 -20.76 6.70 -5.30
N ASN A 53 -21.18 5.45 -5.41
CA ASN A 53 -20.27 4.31 -5.35
C ASN A 53 -20.54 3.25 -6.42
N ALA A 54 -19.51 2.45 -6.68
CA ALA A 54 -19.54 1.22 -7.45
C ALA A 54 -19.19 0.05 -6.54
N THR A 55 -19.90 -1.08 -6.69
CA THR A 55 -19.63 -2.29 -5.91
C THR A 55 -18.67 -3.19 -6.68
N ASN A 56 -17.45 -3.43 -6.18
CA ASN A 56 -16.45 -4.28 -6.84
C ASN A 56 -16.14 -3.83 -8.29
N GLY A 57 -16.07 -2.52 -8.53
CA GLY A 57 -15.90 -1.95 -9.88
C GLY A 57 -17.15 -2.06 -10.78
N SER A 58 -17.18 -1.28 -11.86
CA SER A 58 -18.40 -1.07 -12.65
C SER A 58 -18.17 -0.47 -14.06
N ASP A 59 -17.01 -0.73 -14.67
CA ASP A 59 -16.66 -0.30 -16.05
C ASP A 59 -16.80 1.23 -16.24
N GLY A 60 -16.36 1.98 -15.23
CA GLY A 60 -16.27 3.43 -15.18
C GLY A 60 -17.56 4.16 -14.80
N GLN A 61 -18.57 3.47 -14.26
CA GLN A 61 -19.89 4.06 -13.95
C GLN A 61 -20.31 3.84 -12.49
N TYR A 62 -20.78 4.82 -11.74
CA TYR A 62 -21.36 4.51 -10.42
C TYR A 62 -22.61 3.62 -10.56
N GLU A 63 -22.89 2.82 -9.53
CA GLU A 63 -24.09 1.99 -9.44
C GLU A 63 -25.16 2.63 -8.55
N TYR A 64 -24.73 3.32 -7.49
CA TYR A 64 -25.61 3.95 -6.52
C TYR A 64 -25.27 5.41 -6.35
N TRP A 65 -26.29 6.26 -6.44
CA TRP A 65 -26.19 7.68 -6.14
C TRP A 65 -26.61 7.93 -4.69
N ASN A 66 -25.64 8.05 -3.79
CA ASN A 66 -25.90 8.27 -2.37
C ASN A 66 -25.86 9.77 -2.03
N THR A 67 -26.84 10.25 -1.27
CA THR A 67 -26.96 11.66 -0.90
C THR A 67 -26.67 11.90 0.58
N PHE A 68 -26.21 13.11 0.89
CA PHE A 68 -26.12 13.59 2.26
C PHE A 68 -27.51 13.87 2.85
N ASP A 69 -27.62 13.87 4.18
CA ASP A 69 -28.86 14.20 4.89
C ASP A 69 -29.36 15.62 4.56
N GLU A 70 -30.67 15.83 4.64
CA GLU A 70 -31.26 17.14 4.33
C GLU A 70 -30.71 18.24 5.25
N SER A 71 -30.22 19.33 4.66
CA SER A 71 -29.59 20.46 5.36
C SER A 71 -28.24 20.15 6.01
N ALA A 72 -27.58 19.04 5.63
CA ALA A 72 -26.21 18.78 6.04
C ALA A 72 -25.26 19.90 5.59
N THR A 73 -24.42 20.36 6.51
CA THR A 73 -23.44 21.42 6.27
C THR A 73 -22.14 21.09 6.98
N ILE A 74 -21.01 21.50 6.41
CA ILE A 74 -19.70 21.39 7.05
C ILE A 74 -19.19 22.79 7.36
N ALA A 75 -18.85 23.06 8.61
CA ALA A 75 -18.28 24.35 9.02
C ALA A 75 -16.85 24.52 8.46
N PRO A 76 -16.29 25.75 8.44
CA PRO A 76 -14.91 25.98 8.06
C PRO A 76 -13.94 25.17 8.93
N GLY A 77 -13.05 24.39 8.31
CA GLY A 77 -12.06 23.58 9.02
C GLY A 77 -12.67 22.44 9.84
N ASP A 78 -13.87 21.99 9.48
CA ASP A 78 -14.61 20.92 10.15
C ASP A 78 -14.79 19.72 9.21
N VAL A 79 -15.27 18.60 9.76
CA VAL A 79 -15.50 17.35 9.03
C VAL A 79 -16.99 16.96 9.00
N TYR A 80 -17.33 16.00 8.14
CA TYR A 80 -18.62 15.31 8.13
C TYR A 80 -18.40 13.80 8.00
N VAL A 81 -18.90 13.04 8.96
CA VAL A 81 -18.66 11.59 9.07
C VAL A 81 -19.90 10.80 8.66
N ILE A 82 -19.73 9.95 7.63
CA ILE A 82 -20.71 8.94 7.24
C ILE A 82 -20.26 7.60 7.82
N CYS A 83 -21.03 7.00 8.72
CA CYS A 83 -20.64 5.75 9.38
C CYS A 83 -21.69 4.64 9.27
N HIS A 84 -21.27 3.40 9.50
CA HIS A 84 -22.22 2.31 9.68
C HIS A 84 -22.95 2.43 11.03
N GLY A 85 -24.28 2.35 11.05
CA GLY A 85 -25.10 2.50 12.27
C GLY A 85 -24.99 1.37 13.31
N SER A 86 -23.96 0.53 13.22
CA SER A 86 -23.64 -0.55 14.16
C SER A 86 -22.13 -0.71 14.32
N SER A 87 -21.38 0.34 14.02
CA SER A 87 -19.96 0.47 14.34
C SER A 87 -19.75 0.57 15.86
N ASP A 88 -18.49 0.55 16.27
CA ASP A 88 -18.09 0.83 17.64
C ASP A 88 -18.65 2.18 18.13
N SER A 89 -18.93 2.25 19.43
CA SER A 89 -19.36 3.48 20.10
C SER A 89 -18.48 4.69 19.81
N PHE A 90 -17.16 4.51 19.67
CA PHE A 90 -16.25 5.60 19.36
C PHE A 90 -16.57 6.23 18.00
N ILE A 91 -16.75 5.41 16.96
CA ILE A 91 -17.16 5.88 15.62
C ILE A 91 -18.55 6.53 15.69
N LEU A 92 -19.48 5.95 16.45
CA LEU A 92 -20.85 6.48 16.58
C LEU A 92 -20.91 7.85 17.27
N GLU A 93 -19.91 8.21 18.09
CA GLU A 93 -19.83 9.51 18.76
C GLU A 93 -19.47 10.65 17.78
N GLU A 94 -18.69 10.35 16.74
CA GLU A 94 -18.29 11.31 15.70
C GLU A 94 -19.22 11.29 14.46
N CYS A 95 -20.17 10.35 14.40
CA CYS A 95 -20.97 10.11 13.21
C CYS A 95 -22.09 11.15 12.98
N ASP A 96 -22.07 11.81 11.83
CA ASP A 96 -23.11 12.74 11.40
C ASP A 96 -24.26 12.08 10.66
N GLN A 97 -23.96 11.04 9.86
CA GLN A 97 -24.94 10.32 9.04
C GLN A 97 -24.69 8.82 9.04
N PHE A 98 -25.76 8.04 9.15
CA PHE A 98 -25.70 6.59 9.00
C PHE A 98 -25.80 6.14 7.54
N HIS A 99 -24.94 5.21 7.15
CA HIS A 99 -25.01 4.50 5.87
C HIS A 99 -24.69 3.01 6.06
N THR A 100 -25.57 2.12 5.59
CA THR A 100 -25.41 0.67 5.80
C THR A 100 -24.40 0.04 4.84
N TYR A 101 -24.29 0.54 3.61
CA TYR A 101 -23.53 -0.11 2.54
C TYR A 101 -22.19 0.63 2.29
N LEU A 102 -21.34 0.60 3.31
CA LEU A 102 -19.96 1.09 3.22
C LEU A 102 -19.03 -0.01 2.70
N SER A 103 -17.89 0.42 2.13
CA SER A 103 -16.94 -0.46 1.44
C SER A 103 -16.53 -1.68 2.26
N ASN A 104 -16.30 -2.81 1.59
CA ASN A 104 -15.62 -3.98 2.16
C ASN A 104 -14.23 -4.21 1.57
N GLY A 105 -13.60 -3.14 1.10
CA GLY A 105 -12.26 -3.10 0.54
C GLY A 105 -12.26 -2.74 -0.93
N ASP A 106 -13.22 -3.25 -1.70
CA ASP A 106 -13.29 -3.21 -3.16
C ASP A 106 -14.46 -2.38 -3.72
N ASP A 107 -15.08 -1.51 -2.90
CA ASP A 107 -16.10 -0.56 -3.35
C ASP A 107 -15.55 0.85 -3.55
N GLY A 108 -15.73 1.39 -4.76
CA GLY A 108 -15.13 2.65 -5.18
C GLY A 108 -16.07 3.82 -4.94
N PHE A 109 -15.63 4.84 -4.22
CA PHE A 109 -16.41 6.04 -3.92
C PHE A 109 -15.81 7.26 -4.61
N CYS A 110 -16.68 8.16 -5.07
CA CYS A 110 -16.25 9.52 -5.42
C CYS A 110 -17.07 10.55 -4.63
N LEU A 111 -16.43 11.65 -4.25
CA LEU A 111 -17.12 12.80 -3.69
C LEU A 111 -17.62 13.68 -4.84
N ALA A 112 -18.90 13.57 -5.18
CA ALA A 112 -19.48 14.24 -6.33
C ALA A 112 -20.05 15.61 -5.96
N GLN A 113 -19.68 16.65 -6.71
CA GLN A 113 -20.35 17.94 -6.71
C GLN A 113 -21.30 18.04 -7.91
N GLY A 114 -22.59 18.24 -7.64
CA GLY A 114 -23.63 18.40 -8.64
C GLY A 114 -24.85 17.52 -8.36
N THR A 115 -25.45 17.02 -9.43
CA THR A 115 -26.64 16.16 -9.38
C THR A 115 -26.37 14.85 -10.12
N GLU A 116 -27.17 13.82 -9.89
CA GLU A 116 -27.08 12.51 -10.56
C GLU A 116 -26.97 12.61 -12.10
N ASN A 117 -27.57 13.64 -12.70
CA ASN A 117 -27.57 13.84 -14.16
C ASN A 117 -26.44 14.76 -14.67
N SER A 118 -25.71 15.42 -13.77
CA SER A 118 -24.64 16.38 -14.10
C SER A 118 -23.81 16.68 -12.86
N TYR A 119 -22.64 16.07 -12.76
CA TYR A 119 -21.72 16.21 -11.63
C TYR A 119 -20.25 16.17 -12.09
N SER A 120 -19.37 16.55 -11.17
CA SER A 120 -17.94 16.29 -11.23
C SER A 120 -17.53 15.57 -9.95
N CYS A 121 -16.69 14.54 -10.04
CA CYS A 121 -16.02 14.00 -8.86
C CYS A 121 -14.90 14.96 -8.44
N LEU A 122 -14.84 15.25 -7.16
CA LEU A 122 -13.84 16.12 -6.54
C LEU A 122 -12.69 15.32 -5.95
N ASP A 123 -12.99 14.13 -5.46
CA ASP A 123 -12.05 13.26 -4.77
C ASP A 123 -12.52 11.81 -4.86
N TRP A 124 -11.60 10.87 -4.65
CA TRP A 124 -11.83 9.45 -4.87
C TRP A 124 -11.21 8.57 -3.77
N ILE A 125 -11.89 7.47 -3.46
CA ILE A 125 -11.34 6.30 -2.78
C ILE A 125 -11.63 5.11 -3.67
N GLY A 126 -10.58 4.44 -4.17
CA GLY A 126 -10.72 3.49 -5.28
C GLY A 126 -11.16 4.18 -6.59
N ASP A 127 -11.66 3.41 -7.54
CA ASP A 127 -12.29 3.94 -8.74
C ASP A 127 -13.51 3.11 -9.16
N TRP A 128 -14.15 3.48 -10.27
CA TRP A 128 -15.30 2.74 -10.80
C TRP A 128 -14.94 1.81 -11.96
N ASN A 129 -13.65 1.60 -12.25
CA ASN A 129 -13.22 0.83 -13.42
C ASN A 129 -13.40 -0.67 -13.18
N ASP A 130 -12.39 -1.47 -13.46
CA ASP A 130 -12.43 -2.91 -13.22
C ASP A 130 -12.30 -3.20 -11.71
N ASP A 131 -12.90 -4.30 -11.28
CA ASP A 131 -12.79 -4.84 -9.92
C ASP A 131 -11.31 -4.99 -9.49
N PRO A 132 -10.86 -4.36 -8.38
CA PRO A 132 -9.50 -4.50 -7.87
C PRO A 132 -9.26 -5.88 -7.22
N GLY A 133 -10.30 -6.69 -7.04
CA GLY A 133 -10.24 -8.04 -6.48
C GLY A 133 -10.71 -8.08 -5.03
N SER A 134 -9.96 -7.49 -4.10
CA SER A 134 -10.40 -7.40 -2.69
C SER A 134 -10.10 -6.06 -2.02
N ALA A 135 -9.17 -5.29 -2.58
CA ALA A 135 -8.75 -3.99 -2.09
C ALA A 135 -7.98 -3.26 -3.19
N TRP A 136 -7.95 -1.93 -3.17
CA TRP A 136 -6.99 -1.14 -3.93
C TRP A 136 -5.72 -0.96 -3.12
N ASP A 137 -4.57 -1.14 -3.79
CA ASP A 137 -3.27 -0.73 -3.26
C ASP A 137 -3.25 0.77 -2.94
N VAL A 138 -2.63 1.10 -1.80
CA VAL A 138 -2.45 2.46 -1.31
C VAL A 138 -0.96 2.69 -1.08
N CYS A 139 -0.35 3.39 -2.03
CA CYS A 139 1.00 3.92 -1.95
C CYS A 139 2.12 2.89 -1.78
N ASP A 140 1.89 1.62 -2.13
CA ASP A 140 2.76 0.50 -1.76
C ASP A 140 2.97 0.34 -0.22
N LEU A 141 2.14 0.98 0.62
CA LEU A 141 2.19 0.94 2.10
C LEU A 141 1.07 0.07 2.69
N GLY A 142 0.02 -0.20 1.92
CA GLY A 142 -1.09 -1.05 2.34
C GLY A 142 -2.22 -1.02 1.35
N ASP A 143 -3.46 -1.23 1.82
CA ASP A 143 -4.62 -1.28 0.94
C ASP A 143 -5.91 -0.79 1.61
N THR A 144 -7.00 -0.69 0.85
CA THR A 144 -8.31 -0.21 1.33
C THR A 144 -9.10 -1.21 2.17
N LYS A 145 -8.55 -2.39 2.48
CA LYS A 145 -9.22 -3.44 3.26
C LYS A 145 -8.56 -3.62 4.61
N ASP A 146 -9.36 -3.82 5.65
CA ASP A 146 -8.88 -4.05 7.01
C ASP A 146 -7.90 -2.96 7.52
N ASN A 147 -8.00 -1.72 7.01
CA ASN A 147 -7.10 -0.60 7.29
C ASN A 147 -7.87 0.73 7.47
N THR A 148 -7.20 1.71 8.07
CA THR A 148 -7.65 3.11 8.14
C THR A 148 -6.73 3.98 7.32
N LEU A 149 -7.28 4.78 6.41
CA LEU A 149 -6.55 5.71 5.57
C LEU A 149 -6.82 7.12 6.07
N VAL A 150 -5.78 7.83 6.51
CA VAL A 150 -5.88 9.23 6.94
C VAL A 150 -5.22 10.09 5.88
N ARG A 151 -5.91 11.13 5.44
CA ARG A 151 -5.35 12.07 4.48
C ARG A 151 -4.24 12.86 5.15
N ALA A 152 -3.11 13.03 4.45
CA ALA A 152 -2.01 13.81 4.98
C ALA A 152 -2.35 15.30 5.10
N SER A 153 -1.82 15.94 6.14
CA SER A 153 -2.10 17.35 6.51
C SER A 153 -1.66 18.39 5.47
N ASN A 154 -0.75 18.02 4.56
CA ASN A 154 -0.30 18.88 3.46
C ASN A 154 -1.25 18.85 2.25
N VAL A 155 -2.20 17.92 2.22
CA VAL A 155 -3.21 17.83 1.17
C VAL A 155 -4.25 18.91 1.42
N THR A 156 -4.53 19.68 0.36
CA THR A 156 -5.44 20.83 0.45
C THR A 156 -6.60 20.75 -0.53
N SER A 157 -6.66 19.71 -1.36
CA SER A 157 -7.69 19.43 -2.37
C SER A 157 -7.80 17.95 -2.63
N GLY A 158 -8.97 17.50 -3.09
CA GLY A 158 -9.16 16.13 -3.57
C GLY A 158 -8.41 15.85 -4.87
N SER A 159 -8.24 14.56 -5.15
CA SER A 159 -7.44 14.04 -6.26
C SER A 159 -8.11 12.83 -6.90
N GLU A 160 -7.73 12.53 -8.14
CA GLU A 160 -8.04 11.24 -8.75
C GLU A 160 -7.33 10.12 -7.97
N TRP A 161 -7.96 8.96 -7.85
CA TRP A 161 -7.42 7.87 -7.02
C TRP A 161 -6.01 7.48 -7.42
N ASN A 162 -5.77 7.30 -8.72
CA ASN A 162 -4.47 6.93 -9.28
C ASN A 162 -3.36 7.97 -9.06
N VAL A 163 -3.69 9.17 -8.59
CA VAL A 163 -2.73 10.17 -8.10
C VAL A 163 -2.55 9.98 -6.60
N SER A 164 -3.64 10.00 -5.83
CA SER A 164 -3.58 9.95 -4.37
C SER A 164 -2.99 8.66 -3.81
N SER A 165 -3.17 7.53 -4.49
CA SER A 165 -2.74 6.20 -4.06
C SER A 165 -1.41 5.76 -4.70
N ASN A 166 -0.80 6.59 -5.55
CA ASN A 166 0.48 6.24 -6.15
C ASN A 166 1.63 6.54 -5.19
N SER A 167 2.58 5.61 -5.00
CA SER A 167 3.72 5.78 -4.09
C SER A 167 4.55 7.04 -4.34
N ALA A 168 4.64 7.55 -5.56
CA ALA A 168 5.38 8.78 -5.87
C ALA A 168 4.61 10.07 -5.58
N THR A 169 3.29 10.00 -5.42
CA THR A 169 2.40 11.16 -5.18
C THR A 169 1.45 10.90 -4.03
N CYS A 170 1.83 10.02 -3.11
CA CYS A 170 0.96 9.55 -2.04
C CYS A 170 0.38 10.70 -1.23
N GLU A 171 -0.93 10.63 -1.00
CA GLU A 171 -1.68 11.60 -0.21
C GLU A 171 -2.27 11.00 1.07
N TRP A 172 -2.05 9.70 1.30
CA TRP A 172 -2.61 8.92 2.39
C TRP A 172 -1.52 8.46 3.35
N ILE A 173 -1.84 8.41 4.63
CA ILE A 173 -1.13 7.64 5.65
C ILE A 173 -2.00 6.41 5.90
N VAL A 174 -1.40 5.22 5.88
CA VAL A 174 -2.09 3.95 6.07
C VAL A 174 -1.85 3.51 7.51
N TYR A 175 -2.92 3.37 8.27
CA TYR A 175 -2.89 2.84 9.63
C TYR A 175 -3.53 1.46 9.71
N PRO A 176 -3.10 0.62 10.66
CA PRO A 176 -3.74 -0.66 10.91
C PRO A 176 -5.23 -0.56 11.24
N ASN A 177 -5.93 -1.69 11.08
CA ASN A 177 -7.33 -1.87 11.47
C ASN A 177 -7.65 -1.27 12.87
N GLU A 178 -8.82 -0.64 12.99
CA GLU A 178 -9.34 -0.02 14.23
C GLU A 178 -8.52 1.17 14.76
N THR A 179 -7.84 1.89 13.89
CA THR A 179 -7.17 3.15 14.24
C THR A 179 -8.14 4.32 14.07
N TRP A 180 -8.63 4.89 15.17
CA TRP A 180 -9.62 5.98 15.12
C TRP A 180 -9.14 7.27 15.81
N ASN A 181 -7.84 7.40 16.02
CA ASN A 181 -7.25 8.55 16.71
C ASN A 181 -7.45 9.88 15.96
N TYR A 182 -7.79 9.78 14.68
CA TYR A 182 -7.84 10.85 13.70
C TYR A 182 -9.28 11.25 13.37
N LEU A 183 -10.21 10.28 13.40
CA LEU A 183 -11.64 10.48 13.21
C LEU A 183 -12.21 11.66 14.03
N GLY A 184 -12.99 12.49 13.34
CA GLY A 184 -13.69 13.66 13.87
C GLY A 184 -12.93 14.97 13.67
N SER A 185 -11.75 14.97 13.05
CA SER A 185 -11.00 16.20 12.78
C SER A 185 -9.98 16.05 11.67
N HIS A 186 -9.70 17.12 10.95
CA HIS A 186 -8.58 17.21 10.01
C HIS A 186 -8.22 18.71 9.83
N PRO A 187 -6.97 19.10 9.50
CA PRO A 187 -5.76 18.27 9.44
C PRO A 187 -5.20 17.94 10.81
N HIS A 188 -4.35 16.91 10.86
CA HIS A 188 -3.57 16.57 12.05
C HIS A 188 -2.15 17.14 11.94
N ASP A 189 -1.75 17.94 12.93
CA ASP A 189 -0.43 18.57 12.95
C ASP A 189 0.68 17.51 13.04
N GLY A 190 1.55 17.45 12.03
CA GLY A 190 2.70 16.54 12.00
C GLY A 190 2.51 15.31 11.12
N ASP A 191 1.28 15.02 10.70
CA ASP A 191 0.94 13.89 9.84
C ASP A 191 1.12 14.30 8.37
N THR A 192 2.36 14.30 7.92
CA THR A 192 2.66 14.08 6.49
C THR A 192 2.55 12.57 6.22
N PRO A 193 2.40 12.08 4.97
CA PRO A 193 2.70 10.68 4.69
C PRO A 193 4.17 10.53 5.07
N VAL A 194 4.42 10.05 6.29
CA VAL A 194 5.76 9.88 6.76
C VAL A 194 6.18 8.58 6.13
N VAL A 195 7.03 8.68 5.12
CA VAL A 195 7.73 7.52 4.62
C VAL A 195 8.71 7.15 5.72
N GLU A 196 8.62 5.92 6.21
CA GLU A 196 9.54 5.39 7.21
C GLU A 196 11.01 5.63 6.77
N ASP A 197 11.80 6.29 7.61
CA ASP A 197 13.24 6.42 7.40
C ASP A 197 13.92 5.23 8.05
N CYS A 198 14.04 4.19 7.25
CA CYS A 198 14.44 2.83 7.58
C CYS A 198 15.85 2.63 8.20
N ASN A 199 16.50 3.65 8.75
CA ASN A 199 17.84 3.56 9.36
C ASN A 199 18.07 4.44 10.60
N ASN A 200 17.06 5.12 11.11
CA ASN A 200 17.23 6.17 12.11
C ASN A 200 16.88 5.74 13.55
N GLY A 201 16.34 4.54 13.75
CA GLY A 201 16.01 3.99 15.06
C GLY A 201 14.74 4.52 15.67
N VAL A 202 13.86 5.15 14.88
CA VAL A 202 12.54 5.62 15.32
C VAL A 202 11.46 5.03 14.43
N ASP A 203 10.25 4.99 14.96
CA ASP A 203 9.01 4.67 14.25
C ASP A 203 8.50 6.01 13.68
N ASP A 204 8.81 6.31 12.42
CA ASP A 204 8.53 7.61 11.81
C ASP A 204 7.07 7.72 11.35
N ASP A 205 6.44 6.62 10.94
CA ASP A 205 5.04 6.60 10.51
C ASP A 205 4.02 6.25 11.63
N GLY A 206 4.52 5.76 12.77
CA GLY A 206 3.76 5.56 14.00
C GLY A 206 2.96 4.25 14.05
N ASP A 207 3.24 3.29 13.17
CA ASP A 207 2.50 2.02 13.08
C ASP A 207 2.95 0.97 14.13
N GLY A 208 4.03 1.29 14.86
CA GLY A 208 4.59 0.49 15.94
C GLY A 208 5.77 -0.39 15.54
N TYR A 209 6.20 -0.35 14.28
CA TYR A 209 7.43 -0.95 13.80
C TYR A 209 8.52 0.13 13.65
N ILE A 210 9.78 -0.28 13.60
CA ILE A 210 10.93 0.64 13.61
C ILE A 210 11.93 0.14 12.58
N ASP A 211 12.40 1.03 11.71
CA ASP A 211 13.41 0.73 10.70
C ASP A 211 13.08 -0.56 9.92
N CYS A 212 13.93 -1.58 9.99
CA CYS A 212 13.83 -2.81 9.21
C CYS A 212 12.89 -3.86 9.79
N ASP A 213 12.41 -3.62 11.00
CA ASP A 213 11.31 -4.40 11.54
C ASP A 213 9.96 -3.91 10.98
N ASP A 214 9.98 -2.81 10.21
CA ASP A 214 8.85 -2.22 9.52
C ASP A 214 8.56 -2.85 8.15
N PHE A 215 7.29 -3.09 7.87
CA PHE A 215 6.84 -3.65 6.60
C PHE A 215 7.04 -2.68 5.44
N ASP A 216 6.94 -1.38 5.69
CA ASP A 216 7.13 -0.32 4.70
C ASP A 216 8.60 -0.17 4.29
N CYS A 217 9.52 -0.73 5.09
CA CYS A 217 10.95 -0.83 4.80
C CYS A 217 11.35 -2.10 4.02
N SER A 218 10.40 -2.97 3.68
CA SER A 218 10.67 -4.28 3.04
C SER A 218 11.46 -4.20 1.72
N ASN A 219 11.44 -3.04 1.05
CA ASN A 219 12.21 -2.78 -0.17
C ASN A 219 13.22 -1.62 -0.03
N ASN A 220 13.44 -1.11 1.18
CA ASN A 220 14.35 0.00 1.39
C ASN A 220 15.81 -0.51 1.42
N SER A 221 16.69 0.14 0.64
CA SER A 221 18.12 -0.19 0.56
C SER A 221 18.85 -0.06 1.90
N ASP A 222 18.34 0.79 2.78
CA ASP A 222 18.91 1.03 4.10
C ASP A 222 18.68 -0.14 5.07
N CYS A 223 17.62 -0.91 4.82
CA CYS A 223 17.37 -2.18 5.50
C CYS A 223 18.08 -3.38 4.88
N GLY A 224 19.02 -3.10 3.99
CA GLY A 224 19.65 -4.13 3.20
C GLY A 224 18.58 -4.84 2.39
N GLY A 225 18.09 -4.19 1.34
CA GLY A 225 17.70 -4.96 0.17
C GLY A 225 18.89 -5.88 -0.16
N SER A 226 18.78 -7.17 0.20
CA SER A 226 19.82 -8.19 0.45
C SER A 226 20.12 -8.52 1.92
N ASP A 227 19.12 -9.05 2.62
CA ASP A 227 19.36 -10.07 3.67
C ASP A 227 19.61 -11.47 3.04
N GLU A 228 19.94 -11.53 1.76
CA GLU A 228 20.66 -12.67 1.22
C GLU A 228 22.13 -12.41 1.48
N GLY A 229 22.73 -13.15 2.42
CA GLY A 229 24.17 -13.15 2.54
C GLY A 229 24.83 -13.46 1.20
N SER A 230 26.13 -13.20 1.10
CA SER A 230 26.85 -13.39 -0.14
C SER A 230 27.88 -14.50 0.01
N CYS A 231 28.10 -15.26 -1.04
CA CYS A 231 29.22 -16.19 -1.11
C CYS A 231 30.57 -15.47 -1.08
N ALA A 232 30.61 -14.20 -1.47
CA ALA A 232 31.77 -13.35 -1.24
C ALA A 232 32.10 -13.16 0.27
N GLU A 233 31.08 -13.16 1.13
CA GLU A 233 31.23 -13.03 2.59
C GLU A 233 31.36 -14.38 3.29
N TYR A 234 30.48 -15.33 2.97
CA TYR A 234 30.44 -16.66 3.57
C TYR A 234 31.57 -17.58 3.11
N GLY A 235 32.09 -17.33 1.89
CA GLY A 235 32.94 -18.25 1.17
C GLY A 235 32.16 -19.44 0.59
N CYS A 236 32.78 -20.17 -0.33
CA CYS A 236 32.23 -21.41 -0.88
C CYS A 236 32.38 -22.54 0.15
N VAL A 237 31.46 -22.57 1.11
CA VAL A 237 31.45 -23.49 2.25
C VAL A 237 30.28 -24.48 2.14
N GLY A 238 30.42 -25.64 2.81
CA GLY A 238 29.34 -26.62 2.91
C GLY A 238 28.07 -26.05 3.56
N TYR A 239 26.99 -26.83 3.52
CA TYR A 239 25.68 -26.40 4.06
C TYR A 239 25.81 -25.86 5.49
N THR A 240 25.41 -24.59 5.65
CA THR A 240 25.47 -23.87 6.91
C THR A 240 24.05 -23.39 7.22
N PRO A 241 23.33 -24.09 8.12
CA PRO A 241 21.92 -23.80 8.43
C PRO A 241 21.66 -22.37 8.90
N GLU A 242 22.67 -21.72 9.48
CA GLU A 242 22.60 -20.37 10.03
C GLU A 242 22.74 -19.27 8.97
N ASN A 243 23.14 -19.60 7.75
CA ASN A 243 23.26 -18.63 6.65
C ASN A 243 21.89 -18.42 6.00
N SER A 244 21.59 -17.16 5.63
CA SER A 244 20.30 -16.80 5.02
C SER A 244 20.14 -17.34 3.59
N CYS A 245 21.24 -17.71 2.94
CA CYS A 245 21.30 -18.43 1.66
C CYS A 245 22.53 -19.35 1.63
N GLN A 246 22.60 -20.24 0.65
CA GLN A 246 23.64 -21.28 0.60
C GLN A 246 24.67 -21.04 -0.51
N CYS A 247 25.93 -21.35 -0.19
CA CYS A 247 27.10 -21.18 -1.07
C CYS A 247 27.77 -22.51 -1.44
N ASN A 248 26.95 -23.55 -1.60
CA ASN A 248 27.37 -24.88 -2.02
C ASN A 248 26.53 -25.35 -3.21
N SER A 249 27.05 -26.33 -3.95
CA SER A 249 26.43 -26.84 -5.19
C SER A 249 25.01 -27.38 -5.03
N LEU A 250 24.63 -27.87 -3.85
CA LEU A 250 23.29 -28.37 -3.59
C LEU A 250 22.24 -27.25 -3.50
N CYS A 251 22.65 -25.98 -3.36
CA CYS A 251 21.71 -24.86 -3.26
C CYS A 251 20.79 -24.73 -4.49
N VAL A 252 21.27 -25.20 -5.66
CA VAL A 252 20.51 -25.18 -6.93
C VAL A 252 19.33 -26.13 -6.87
N ASP A 253 19.51 -27.33 -6.29
CA ASP A 253 18.46 -28.34 -6.15
C ASP A 253 17.38 -27.93 -5.14
N PHE A 254 17.77 -27.13 -4.13
CA PHE A 254 16.88 -26.63 -3.08
C PHE A 254 16.37 -25.21 -3.33
N ASN A 255 16.78 -24.56 -4.43
CA ASN A 255 16.42 -23.21 -4.82
C ASN A 255 16.63 -22.17 -3.70
N ASN A 256 17.81 -22.22 -3.06
CA ASN A 256 18.20 -21.33 -1.96
C ASN A 256 19.66 -20.83 -2.06
N CYS A 257 20.19 -20.74 -3.28
CA CYS A 257 21.52 -20.17 -3.53
C CYS A 257 21.55 -18.68 -3.17
N CYS A 258 22.69 -18.22 -2.67
CA CYS A 258 22.94 -16.78 -2.59
C CYS A 258 22.96 -16.17 -4.00
N SER A 259 22.49 -14.93 -4.14
CA SER A 259 22.41 -14.23 -5.43
C SER A 259 23.74 -14.13 -6.19
N ASP A 260 24.88 -14.16 -5.51
CA ASP A 260 26.23 -14.15 -6.08
C ASP A 260 26.85 -15.54 -6.25
N TYR A 261 26.13 -16.62 -5.91
CA TYR A 261 26.63 -18.00 -5.97
C TYR A 261 27.24 -18.32 -7.33
N GLU A 262 26.52 -18.08 -8.43
CA GLU A 262 27.01 -18.40 -9.78
C GLU A 262 28.33 -17.67 -10.12
N ALA A 263 28.47 -16.41 -9.67
CA ALA A 263 29.63 -15.59 -9.97
C ALA A 263 30.84 -15.88 -9.05
N VAL A 264 30.60 -16.36 -7.83
CA VAL A 264 31.65 -16.55 -6.79
C VAL A 264 32.03 -18.01 -6.62
N CYS A 265 31.05 -18.91 -6.66
CA CYS A 265 31.21 -20.35 -6.45
C CYS A 265 30.75 -21.20 -7.67
N GLY A 266 30.00 -20.61 -8.62
CA GLY A 266 29.51 -21.29 -9.82
C GLY A 266 30.55 -21.48 -10.93
N GLU A 267 31.69 -20.81 -10.84
CA GLU A 267 32.84 -21.07 -11.73
C GLU A 267 33.73 -22.23 -11.25
N VAL A 268 33.32 -22.98 -10.21
CA VAL A 268 33.83 -24.34 -10.04
C VAL A 268 33.06 -25.23 -11.02
N GLU A 269 33.36 -25.06 -12.31
CA GLU A 269 33.34 -26.21 -13.22
C GLU A 269 34.10 -27.32 -12.48
N PRO A 270 33.54 -28.54 -12.30
CA PRO A 270 34.18 -29.60 -11.52
C PRO A 270 35.59 -29.74 -12.07
N SER A 271 36.55 -29.24 -11.30
CA SER A 271 37.81 -28.78 -11.85
C SER A 271 38.72 -29.97 -11.93
N THR A 272 38.47 -30.83 -12.91
CA THR A 272 39.31 -31.98 -13.30
C THR A 272 40.05 -32.61 -12.12
N GLU A 273 39.39 -33.56 -11.45
CA GLU A 273 40.07 -34.49 -10.54
C GLU A 273 41.32 -35.07 -11.22
N ASP A 274 42.49 -34.96 -10.59
CA ASP A 274 43.68 -35.68 -11.01
C ASP A 274 43.65 -37.07 -10.38
N CYS A 275 43.09 -38.01 -11.15
CA CYS A 275 42.79 -39.39 -10.79
C CYS A 275 43.97 -40.28 -10.36
N THR A 276 45.13 -39.71 -10.02
CA THR A 276 46.37 -40.44 -9.75
C THR A 276 47.20 -39.93 -8.57
N ASN A 277 46.77 -38.89 -7.85
CA ASN A 277 47.63 -38.17 -6.92
C ASN A 277 47.29 -38.37 -5.43
N GLY A 278 46.17 -39.01 -5.09
CA GLY A 278 45.78 -39.32 -3.71
C GLY A 278 45.16 -38.17 -2.94
N ILE A 279 44.65 -37.15 -3.62
CA ILE A 279 44.01 -35.96 -3.07
C ILE A 279 42.65 -35.80 -3.75
N ASP A 280 41.65 -35.39 -2.98
CA ASP A 280 40.33 -34.95 -3.47
C ASP A 280 40.51 -33.54 -4.04
N ASP A 281 40.80 -33.44 -5.35
CA ASP A 281 41.18 -32.19 -6.01
C ASP A 281 39.96 -31.33 -6.35
N ASP A 282 38.79 -31.94 -6.53
CA ASP A 282 37.52 -31.23 -6.77
C ASP A 282 36.64 -31.04 -5.52
N GLY A 283 37.00 -31.67 -4.41
CA GLY A 283 36.44 -31.43 -3.08
C GLY A 283 35.09 -32.11 -2.85
N ASP A 284 34.70 -33.10 -3.66
CA ASP A 284 33.41 -33.77 -3.58
C ASP A 284 33.37 -34.92 -2.55
N GLY A 285 34.50 -35.18 -1.90
CA GLY A 285 34.66 -36.17 -0.83
C GLY A 285 35.11 -37.55 -1.33
N PHE A 286 35.36 -37.69 -2.63
CA PHE A 286 35.96 -38.88 -3.24
C PHE A 286 37.39 -38.56 -3.70
N VAL A 287 38.23 -39.59 -3.82
CA VAL A 287 39.66 -39.42 -4.14
C VAL A 287 40.03 -40.39 -5.24
N ASP A 288 40.69 -39.90 -6.29
CA ASP A 288 41.19 -40.70 -7.40
C ASP A 288 40.13 -41.67 -8.00
N CYS A 289 40.38 -42.98 -7.94
CA CYS A 289 39.52 -44.02 -8.52
C CYS A 289 38.22 -44.28 -7.74
N ASP A 290 38.09 -43.72 -6.53
CA ASP A 290 36.84 -43.76 -5.79
C ASP A 290 35.91 -42.60 -6.21
N ASP A 291 36.41 -41.64 -7.00
CA ASP A 291 35.66 -40.53 -7.58
C ASP A 291 35.02 -40.92 -8.93
N TRP A 292 33.74 -40.62 -9.06
CA TRP A 292 32.94 -40.88 -10.27
C TRP A 292 33.36 -40.02 -11.46
N ASN A 293 34.02 -38.88 -11.22
CA ASN A 293 34.58 -38.01 -12.25
C ASN A 293 35.81 -38.63 -12.93
N CYS A 294 36.36 -39.72 -12.36
CA CYS A 294 37.48 -40.50 -12.90
C CYS A 294 37.09 -41.72 -13.74
N ASP A 295 35.79 -42.03 -13.90
CA ASP A 295 35.31 -43.19 -14.68
C ASP A 295 35.77 -43.11 -16.16
N GLY A 296 36.59 -44.10 -16.57
CA GLY A 296 37.11 -44.21 -17.93
C GLY A 296 38.41 -43.47 -18.20
N THR A 297 39.08 -42.93 -17.18
CA THR A 297 40.41 -42.28 -17.29
C THR A 297 41.57 -43.27 -17.03
N ILE A 298 42.81 -42.90 -17.40
CA ILE A 298 43.98 -43.80 -17.31
C ILE A 298 44.43 -43.89 -15.84
N GLY A 299 44.00 -44.94 -15.15
CA GLY A 299 44.28 -45.19 -13.73
C GLY A 299 43.33 -46.24 -13.13
N ASP A 300 42.20 -46.45 -13.80
CA ASP A 300 41.14 -47.36 -13.40
C ASP A 300 41.56 -48.83 -13.53
N ALA A 301 42.05 -49.39 -12.43
CA ALA A 301 42.33 -50.81 -12.29
C ALA A 301 41.28 -51.43 -11.36
N ASP A 302 40.02 -51.44 -11.80
CA ASP A 302 38.94 -52.19 -11.17
C ASP A 302 39.32 -53.69 -10.99
N PRO A 303 39.42 -54.20 -9.75
CA PRO A 303 39.38 -55.64 -9.51
C PRO A 303 37.91 -56.05 -9.27
N ALA A 304 37.32 -56.63 -10.31
CA ALA A 304 36.04 -57.33 -10.31
C ALA A 304 35.71 -58.17 -9.06
#